data_AF-A0A7W7ZCN2-F1
#
_entry.id   AF-A0A7W7ZCN2-F1
#
_cell.length_a   1.000
_cell.length_b   1.000
_cell.length_c   1.000
_cell.angle_alpha   90.00
_cell.angle_beta   90.00
_cell.angle_gamma   90.00
#
_symmetry.space_group_name_H-M   'P 1'
#
loop_
_entity.id
_entity.type
_entity.pdbx_description
1 polymer ?
#
loop_
_entity_poly.entity_id
_entity_poly.type
_entity_poly.pdbx_seq_one_letter_code
_entity_poly.pdbx_strand_id
1 'polypeptide(L)'
;MPHQNETDSLSEKVVEQHLSHLVKAYVDEKLKESNKNNDNAANKSWKRSWRSTSPITKATLLLTAGVAFATIAYAFIAAYQLGEMRHTNDLTREALKKADQNSVESSDQFQVQIHHYDDALGQTKEIAKQTLAQAQHSDMLAKDTHALADTSRTQSISTRKIAESNTDQLDIMKNQLELSREALIGVQRAVVTTGSLKIVRKPGIDGKIESLKFYVGFRNDGNTATKNLRFSHHWQVINSPSERFDLIDTLPRPDSPPAFASAHKEILSIGEEVDIATIQRVIDHKAFVVFWGRADYSDVFPGTNSHITEYCAILTGFEGEMPTTPNSDKPTTATDYNCETHNCYDDDCKVK
;
A
#
# COMPACT_ATOMS: atom_id res chain seq x y z
N MET A 1 -65.95 -40.35 62.15
CA MET A 1 -64.80 -40.68 61.28
C MET A 1 -64.67 -39.60 60.21
N PRO A 2 -63.45 -39.24 59.78
CA PRO A 2 -63.06 -37.84 59.59
C PRO A 2 -62.92 -37.37 58.13
N HIS A 3 -63.10 -36.04 57.99
CA HIS A 3 -62.36 -35.01 57.24
C HIS A 3 -62.04 -35.09 55.72
N GLN A 4 -62.58 -34.07 55.02
CA GLN A 4 -61.88 -33.03 54.22
C GLN A 4 -60.79 -33.43 53.20
N ASN A 5 -61.02 -33.08 51.92
CA ASN A 5 -60.32 -32.02 51.16
C ASN A 5 -60.47 -32.26 49.65
N GLU A 6 -61.32 -31.49 48.97
CA GLU A 6 -61.50 -31.60 47.51
C GLU A 6 -61.69 -30.24 46.82
N THR A 7 -61.10 -29.17 47.38
CA THR A 7 -61.19 -27.80 46.83
C THR A 7 -59.87 -27.19 46.35
N ASP A 8 -58.73 -27.86 46.51
CA ASP A 8 -57.42 -27.25 46.18
C ASP A 8 -56.94 -27.47 44.73
N SER A 9 -57.47 -28.44 43.98
CA SER A 9 -56.90 -28.79 42.67
C SER A 9 -57.37 -27.93 41.49
N LEU A 10 -58.45 -27.15 41.65
CA LEU A 10 -58.94 -26.26 40.59
C LEU A 10 -58.33 -24.86 40.64
N SER A 11 -57.85 -24.42 41.79
CA SER A 11 -57.24 -23.08 41.95
C SER A 11 -55.82 -23.03 41.36
N GLU A 12 -55.07 -24.13 41.47
CA GLU A 12 -53.67 -24.19 41.04
C GLU A 12 -53.52 -24.12 39.51
N LYS A 13 -54.40 -24.78 38.75
CA LYS A 13 -54.35 -24.74 37.27
C LYS A 13 -54.71 -23.38 36.69
N VAL A 14 -55.60 -22.63 37.34
CA VAL A 14 -55.97 -21.28 36.90
C VAL A 14 -54.82 -20.30 37.17
N VAL A 15 -54.14 -20.46 38.31
CA VAL A 15 -52.97 -19.65 38.68
C VAL A 15 -51.78 -19.93 37.74
N GLU A 16 -51.53 -21.19 37.37
CA GLU A 16 -50.47 -21.53 36.40
C GLU A 16 -50.74 -20.97 34.99
N GLN A 17 -51.99 -21.04 34.51
CA GLN A 17 -52.32 -20.46 33.20
C GLN A 17 -52.19 -18.93 33.19
N HIS A 18 -52.55 -18.27 34.27
CA HIS A 18 -52.42 -16.81 34.36
C HIS A 18 -50.96 -16.35 34.50
N LEU A 19 -50.15 -17.08 35.27
CA LEU A 19 -48.70 -16.82 35.38
C LEU A 19 -47.98 -17.07 34.05
N SER A 20 -48.33 -18.12 33.33
CA SER A 20 -47.75 -18.42 32.01
C SER A 20 -48.01 -17.29 30.99
N HIS A 21 -49.23 -16.75 30.98
CA HIS A 21 -49.58 -15.62 30.11
C HIS A 21 -48.86 -14.32 30.50
N LEU A 22 -48.71 -14.03 31.79
CA LEU A 22 -48.00 -12.84 32.27
C LEU A 22 -46.50 -12.92 32.01
N VAL A 23 -45.87 -14.09 32.23
CA VAL A 23 -44.45 -14.30 31.94
C VAL A 23 -44.19 -14.18 30.44
N LYS A 24 -45.08 -14.74 29.60
CA LYS A 24 -44.94 -14.63 28.14
C LYS A 24 -45.07 -13.18 27.67
N ALA A 25 -46.04 -12.43 28.19
CA ALA A 25 -46.21 -11.01 27.85
C ALA A 25 -44.99 -10.17 28.28
N TYR A 26 -44.44 -10.41 29.47
CA TYR A 26 -43.26 -9.71 29.97
C TYR A 26 -41.99 -10.04 29.16
N VAL A 27 -41.82 -11.31 28.77
CA VAL A 27 -40.70 -11.74 27.91
C VAL A 27 -40.81 -11.13 26.51
N ASP A 28 -42.01 -11.11 25.93
CA ASP A 28 -42.25 -10.50 24.61
C ASP A 28 -42.04 -8.97 24.63
N GLU A 29 -42.40 -8.30 25.73
CA GLU A 29 -42.14 -6.86 25.93
C GLU A 29 -40.63 -6.57 26.06
N LYS A 30 -39.90 -7.39 26.83
CA LYS A 30 -38.43 -7.26 26.97
C LYS A 30 -37.68 -7.59 25.68
N LEU A 31 -38.15 -8.55 24.89
CA LEU A 31 -37.61 -8.83 23.56
C LEU A 31 -37.84 -7.67 22.59
N LYS A 32 -39.00 -7.00 22.66
CA LYS A 32 -39.27 -5.79 21.87
C LYS A 32 -38.39 -4.61 22.27
N GLU A 33 -38.16 -4.37 23.56
CA GLU A 33 -37.23 -3.32 24.02
C GLU A 33 -35.78 -3.61 23.60
N SER A 34 -35.35 -4.87 23.69
CA SER A 34 -33.99 -5.29 23.30
C SER A 34 -33.73 -5.09 21.79
N ASN A 35 -34.70 -5.44 20.95
CA ASN A 35 -34.58 -5.25 19.50
C ASN A 35 -34.57 -3.76 19.11
N LYS A 36 -35.35 -2.92 19.79
CA LYS A 36 -35.42 -1.47 19.48
C LYS A 36 -34.12 -0.73 19.83
N ASN A 37 -33.36 -1.23 20.81
CA ASN A 37 -32.07 -0.65 21.20
C ASN A 37 -30.90 -1.16 20.34
N ASN A 38 -30.98 -2.38 19.78
CA ASN A 38 -29.93 -2.92 18.92
C ASN A 38 -29.97 -2.35 17.49
N ASP A 39 -31.15 -2.03 16.96
CA ASP A 39 -31.29 -1.52 15.59
C ASP A 39 -30.77 -0.09 15.40
N ASN A 40 -30.69 0.70 16.46
CA ASN A 40 -30.19 2.09 16.38
C ASN A 40 -28.66 2.22 16.59
N ALA A 41 -28.01 1.23 17.21
CA ALA A 41 -26.55 1.21 17.39
C ALA A 41 -25.82 0.42 16.28
N ALA A 42 -26.38 -0.68 15.79
CA ALA A 42 -25.73 -1.53 14.80
C ALA A 42 -25.79 -0.98 13.36
N ASN A 43 -26.86 -0.25 13.00
CA ASN A 43 -27.11 0.13 11.61
C ASN A 43 -26.34 1.39 11.15
N LYS A 44 -25.75 2.17 12.08
CA LYS A 44 -24.87 3.31 11.75
C LYS A 44 -23.38 2.96 11.72
N SER A 45 -22.96 1.86 12.35
CA SER A 45 -21.56 1.39 12.35
C SER A 45 -21.23 0.57 11.10
N TRP A 46 -22.13 -0.32 10.67
CA TRP A 46 -21.81 -1.23 9.56
C TRP A 46 -21.70 -0.53 8.20
N LYS A 47 -22.47 0.54 7.95
CA LYS A 47 -22.41 1.28 6.67
C LYS A 47 -21.12 2.10 6.46
N ARG A 48 -20.32 2.35 7.49
CA ARG A 48 -19.02 3.06 7.34
C ARG A 48 -17.81 2.14 7.21
N SER A 49 -17.95 0.85 7.52
CA SER A 49 -16.83 -0.13 7.49
C SER A 49 -16.59 -0.80 6.12
N TRP A 50 -17.58 -0.79 5.21
CA TRP A 50 -17.45 -1.45 3.90
C TRP A 50 -16.68 -0.65 2.83
N ARG A 51 -16.31 0.61 3.11
CA ARG A 51 -15.58 1.47 2.17
C ARG A 51 -14.05 1.44 2.32
N SER A 52 -13.50 0.93 3.41
CA SER A 52 -12.04 0.90 3.65
C SER A 52 -11.40 -0.50 3.62
N THR A 53 -12.20 -1.57 3.52
CA THR A 53 -11.66 -2.93 3.44
C THR A 53 -11.14 -3.21 2.04
N SER A 54 -9.86 -3.62 1.98
CA SER A 54 -9.16 -3.93 0.74
C SER A 54 -9.96 -4.93 -0.13
N PRO A 55 -9.83 -4.88 -1.46
CA PRO A 55 -10.48 -5.84 -2.36
C PRO A 55 -10.21 -7.30 -1.98
N ILE A 56 -9.04 -7.58 -1.40
CA ILE A 56 -8.62 -8.91 -0.94
C ILE A 56 -9.50 -9.39 0.21
N THR A 57 -9.76 -8.54 1.22
CA THR A 57 -10.60 -8.90 2.37
C THR A 57 -12.04 -9.21 1.96
N LYS A 58 -12.56 -8.52 0.94
CA LYS A 58 -13.89 -8.77 0.37
C LYS A 58 -13.95 -10.10 -0.39
N ALA A 59 -12.90 -10.42 -1.15
CA ALA A 59 -12.77 -11.71 -1.83
C ALA A 59 -12.70 -12.87 -0.83
N THR A 60 -11.92 -12.74 0.25
CA THR A 60 -11.83 -13.77 1.30
C THR A 60 -13.19 -14.03 1.95
N LEU A 61 -13.96 -12.99 2.30
CA LEU A 61 -15.29 -13.14 2.92
C LEU A 61 -16.28 -13.88 2.00
N LEU A 62 -16.28 -13.56 0.70
CA LEU A 62 -17.13 -14.24 -0.28
C LEU A 62 -16.73 -15.71 -0.47
N LEU A 63 -15.43 -16.00 -0.43
CA LEU A 63 -14.90 -17.36 -0.58
C LEU A 63 -15.24 -18.22 0.66
N THR A 64 -15.09 -17.67 1.87
CA THR A 64 -15.48 -18.36 3.12
C THR A 64 -16.98 -18.61 3.17
N ALA A 65 -17.80 -17.65 2.73
CA ALA A 65 -19.25 -17.83 2.61
C ALA A 65 -19.60 -18.93 1.60
N GLY A 66 -18.91 -18.97 0.45
CA GLY A 66 -19.08 -20.01 -0.57
C GLY A 66 -18.79 -21.42 -0.04
N VAL A 67 -17.69 -21.57 0.70
CA VAL A 67 -17.32 -22.86 1.33
C VAL A 67 -18.35 -23.30 2.38
N ALA A 68 -18.85 -22.37 3.19
CA ALA A 68 -19.90 -22.67 4.18
C ALA A 68 -21.20 -23.17 3.52
N PHE A 69 -21.64 -22.50 2.44
CA PHE A 69 -22.81 -22.94 1.68
C PHE A 69 -22.63 -24.30 1.03
N ALA A 70 -21.46 -24.57 0.43
CA ALA A 70 -21.15 -25.88 -0.14
C ALA A 70 -21.15 -26.99 0.92
N THR A 71 -20.65 -26.70 2.12
CA THR A 71 -20.62 -27.66 3.24
C THR A 71 -22.03 -28.00 3.73
N ILE A 72 -22.91 -27.00 3.84
CA ILE A 72 -24.31 -27.21 4.20
C ILE A 72 -25.03 -28.02 3.13
N ALA A 73 -24.85 -27.68 1.85
CA ALA A 73 -25.45 -28.43 0.73
C ALA A 73 -25.00 -29.89 0.71
N TYR A 74 -23.71 -30.15 0.95
CA TYR A 74 -23.17 -31.50 1.05
C TYR A 74 -23.78 -32.28 2.22
N ALA A 75 -23.94 -31.66 3.39
CA ALA A 75 -24.59 -32.31 4.54
C ALA A 75 -26.04 -32.72 4.26
N PHE A 76 -26.80 -31.90 3.51
CA PHE A 76 -28.17 -32.26 3.09
C PHE A 76 -28.19 -33.44 2.12
N ILE A 77 -27.27 -33.48 1.14
CA ILE A 77 -27.17 -34.61 0.19
C ILE A 77 -26.80 -35.89 0.94
N ALA A 78 -25.83 -35.82 1.86
CA ALA A 78 -25.42 -36.97 2.67
C ALA A 78 -26.56 -37.49 3.57
N ALA A 79 -27.34 -36.59 4.18
CA ALA A 79 -28.51 -36.96 4.98
C ALA A 79 -29.60 -37.63 4.14
N TYR A 80 -29.82 -37.17 2.91
CA TYR A 80 -30.78 -37.78 1.97
C TYR A 80 -30.36 -39.19 1.58
N GLN A 81 -29.09 -39.40 1.22
CA GLN A 81 -28.55 -40.73 0.89
C GLN A 81 -28.61 -41.71 2.07
N LEU A 82 -28.37 -41.22 3.30
CA LEU A 82 -28.52 -42.03 4.51
C LEU A 82 -29.98 -42.44 4.75
N GLY A 83 -30.94 -41.61 4.36
CA GLY A 83 -32.37 -41.90 4.41
C GLY A 83 -32.78 -43.06 3.49
N GLU A 84 -32.32 -43.03 2.24
CA GLU A 84 -32.59 -44.13 1.29
C GLU A 84 -32.00 -45.46 1.76
N MET A 85 -30.75 -45.45 2.26
CA MET A 85 -30.11 -46.68 2.76
C MET A 85 -30.84 -47.30 3.96
N ARG A 86 -31.49 -46.48 4.80
CA ARG A 86 -32.34 -47.00 5.89
C ARG A 86 -33.61 -47.63 5.35
N HIS A 87 -34.25 -47.00 4.37
CA HIS A 87 -35.45 -47.56 3.74
C HIS A 87 -35.16 -48.91 3.05
N THR A 88 -34.01 -49.05 2.37
CA THR A 88 -33.63 -50.33 1.75
C THR A 88 -33.40 -51.42 2.80
N ASN A 89 -32.78 -51.08 3.94
CA ASN A 89 -32.54 -52.00 5.05
C ASN A 89 -33.83 -52.48 5.73
N ASP A 90 -34.83 -51.59 5.87
CA ASP A 90 -36.12 -51.95 6.45
C ASP A 90 -36.92 -52.88 5.52
N LEU A 91 -36.86 -52.66 4.20
CA LEU A 91 -37.42 -53.59 3.21
C LEU A 91 -36.72 -54.96 3.22
N THR A 92 -35.39 -54.99 3.44
CA THR A 92 -34.67 -56.27 3.57
C THR A 92 -35.03 -57.01 4.87
N ARG A 93 -35.27 -56.27 5.96
CA ARG A 93 -35.77 -56.85 7.23
C ARG A 93 -37.20 -57.37 7.13
N GLU A 94 -38.08 -56.73 6.36
CA GLU A 94 -39.43 -57.26 6.10
C GLU A 94 -39.41 -58.50 5.20
N ALA A 95 -38.52 -58.53 4.20
CA ALA A 95 -38.32 -59.70 3.36
C ALA A 95 -37.77 -60.90 4.15
N LEU A 96 -36.84 -60.66 5.08
CA LEU A 96 -36.29 -61.68 6.00
C LEU A 96 -37.34 -62.21 6.98
N LYS A 97 -38.29 -61.37 7.45
CA LYS A 97 -39.40 -61.82 8.31
C LYS A 97 -40.44 -62.65 7.57
N LYS A 98 -40.68 -62.39 6.27
CA LYS A 98 -41.57 -63.21 5.43
C LYS A 98 -40.94 -64.56 5.02
N ALA A 99 -39.61 -64.64 4.98
CA ALA A 99 -38.89 -65.88 4.68
C ALA A 99 -38.91 -66.90 5.85
N ASP A 100 -39.07 -66.43 7.09
CA ASP A 100 -39.06 -67.27 8.30
C ASP A 100 -40.41 -68.01 8.54
N GLN A 101 -41.48 -67.57 7.87
CA GLN A 101 -42.84 -68.08 8.09
C GLN A 101 -43.26 -69.21 7.13
N ASN A 102 -42.44 -69.50 6.10
CA ASN A 102 -42.75 -70.49 5.06
C ASN A 102 -41.95 -71.81 5.20
N SER A 103 -41.27 -72.07 6.33
CA SER A 103 -40.36 -73.23 6.49
C SER A 103 -40.99 -74.51 7.11
N VAL A 104 -42.32 -74.64 7.13
CA VAL A 104 -43.02 -75.80 7.76
C VAL A 104 -43.64 -76.79 6.75
N GLU A 105 -43.57 -76.56 5.44
CA GLU A 105 -44.11 -77.51 4.44
C GLU A 105 -43.06 -77.86 3.38
N SER A 106 -42.17 -78.82 3.68
CA SER A 106 -41.24 -79.34 2.66
C SER A 106 -40.83 -80.79 2.94
N SER A 107 -41.72 -81.74 2.60
CA SER A 107 -41.33 -83.15 2.47
C SER A 107 -41.79 -83.81 1.15
N ASP A 108 -42.64 -83.17 0.34
CA ASP A 108 -43.05 -83.68 -1.00
C ASP A 108 -42.44 -82.90 -2.19
N GLN A 109 -41.60 -81.87 -1.95
CA GLN A 109 -41.01 -81.03 -3.00
C GLN A 109 -39.70 -81.56 -3.61
N PHE A 110 -39.18 -82.69 -3.12
CA PHE A 110 -37.79 -83.10 -3.39
C PHE A 110 -37.54 -83.55 -4.85
N GLN A 111 -38.56 -83.93 -5.63
CA GLN A 111 -38.41 -84.21 -7.07
C GLN A 111 -38.61 -83.00 -7.99
N VAL A 112 -39.39 -81.99 -7.56
CA VAL A 112 -39.52 -80.72 -8.29
C VAL A 112 -38.30 -79.81 -8.02
N GLN A 113 -37.63 -79.98 -6.88
CA GLN A 113 -36.38 -79.29 -6.55
C GLN A 113 -35.25 -79.59 -7.53
N ILE A 114 -35.12 -80.81 -8.08
CA ILE A 114 -33.98 -81.14 -8.96
C ILE A 114 -34.05 -80.36 -10.30
N HIS A 115 -35.26 -80.19 -10.88
CA HIS A 115 -35.43 -79.34 -12.07
C HIS A 115 -35.31 -77.84 -11.76
N HIS A 116 -35.79 -77.40 -10.59
CA HIS A 116 -35.56 -76.02 -10.13
C HIS A 116 -34.09 -75.72 -9.83
N TYR A 117 -33.30 -76.71 -9.44
CA TYR A 117 -31.86 -76.57 -9.22
C TYR A 117 -31.09 -76.35 -10.53
N ASP A 118 -31.50 -76.99 -11.63
CA ASP A 118 -30.89 -76.75 -12.95
C ASP A 118 -31.26 -75.37 -13.51
N ASP A 119 -32.51 -74.92 -13.36
CA ASP A 119 -32.91 -73.57 -13.73
C ASP A 119 -32.25 -72.49 -12.83
N ALA A 120 -32.09 -72.78 -11.53
CA ALA A 120 -31.36 -71.91 -10.62
C ALA A 120 -29.84 -71.88 -10.94
N LEU A 121 -29.25 -73.00 -11.38
CA LEU A 121 -27.88 -73.05 -11.88
C LEU A 121 -27.71 -72.25 -13.18
N GLY A 122 -28.70 -72.28 -14.08
CA GLY A 122 -28.75 -71.44 -15.27
C GLY A 122 -28.82 -69.95 -14.93
N GLN A 123 -29.72 -69.57 -14.03
CA GLN A 123 -29.86 -68.18 -13.57
C GLN A 123 -28.62 -67.67 -12.83
N THR A 124 -28.03 -68.48 -11.94
CA THR A 124 -26.81 -68.10 -11.21
C THR A 124 -25.62 -67.92 -12.16
N LYS A 125 -25.53 -68.70 -13.25
CA LYS A 125 -24.48 -68.54 -14.27
C LYS A 125 -24.62 -67.23 -15.05
N GLU A 126 -25.84 -66.83 -15.41
CA GLU A 126 -26.09 -65.54 -16.07
C GLU A 126 -25.91 -64.35 -15.10
N ILE A 127 -26.31 -64.49 -13.84
CA ILE A 127 -26.00 -63.51 -12.79
C ILE A 127 -24.49 -63.37 -12.63
N ALA A 128 -23.73 -64.47 -12.57
CA ALA A 128 -22.27 -64.42 -12.45
C ALA A 128 -21.61 -63.72 -13.65
N LYS A 129 -22.12 -63.92 -14.88
CA LYS A 129 -21.67 -63.17 -16.06
C LYS A 129 -21.98 -61.69 -15.95
N GLN A 130 -23.19 -61.32 -15.53
CA GLN A 130 -23.58 -59.92 -15.34
C GLN A 130 -22.73 -59.25 -14.25
N THR A 131 -22.49 -59.93 -13.13
CA THR A 131 -21.62 -59.43 -12.05
C THR A 131 -20.18 -59.25 -12.53
N LEU A 132 -19.66 -60.18 -13.34
CA LEU A 132 -18.32 -60.04 -13.93
C LEU A 132 -18.24 -58.83 -14.87
N ALA A 133 -19.26 -58.63 -15.73
CA ALA A 133 -19.34 -57.47 -16.61
C ALA A 133 -19.44 -56.14 -15.82
N GLN A 134 -20.21 -56.12 -14.73
CA GLN A 134 -20.28 -54.97 -13.82
C GLN A 134 -18.94 -54.71 -13.13
N ALA A 135 -18.22 -55.75 -12.70
CA ALA A 135 -16.89 -55.62 -12.11
C ALA A 135 -15.89 -55.04 -13.11
N GLN A 136 -15.90 -55.52 -14.36
CA GLN A 136 -15.05 -54.97 -15.44
C GLN A 136 -15.37 -53.50 -15.75
N HIS A 137 -16.66 -53.16 -15.80
CA HIS A 137 -17.09 -51.78 -16.00
C HIS A 137 -16.66 -50.87 -14.85
N SER A 138 -16.74 -51.35 -13.61
CA SER A 138 -16.27 -50.62 -12.42
C SER A 138 -14.75 -50.39 -12.42
N ASP A 139 -13.97 -51.37 -12.88
CA ASP A 139 -12.51 -51.24 -13.01
C ASP A 139 -12.13 -50.21 -14.09
N MET A 140 -12.85 -50.18 -15.22
CA MET A 140 -12.67 -49.18 -16.27
C MET A 140 -12.97 -47.76 -15.76
N LEU A 141 -14.10 -47.58 -15.06
CA LEU A 141 -14.45 -46.29 -14.43
C LEU A 141 -13.41 -45.84 -13.40
N ALA A 142 -12.87 -46.77 -12.61
CA ALA A 142 -11.82 -46.46 -11.65
C ALA A 142 -10.56 -45.96 -12.37
N LYS A 143 -10.16 -46.60 -13.48
CA LYS A 143 -9.02 -46.17 -14.31
C LYS A 143 -9.23 -44.77 -14.91
N ASP A 144 -10.41 -44.51 -15.46
CA ASP A 144 -10.75 -43.19 -16.01
C ASP A 144 -10.75 -42.10 -14.93
N THR A 145 -11.26 -42.43 -13.74
CA THR A 145 -11.25 -41.52 -12.58
C THR A 145 -9.82 -41.20 -12.13
N HIS A 146 -8.92 -42.20 -12.11
CA HIS A 146 -7.50 -41.98 -11.82
C HIS A 146 -6.83 -41.10 -12.87
N ALA A 147 -7.06 -41.37 -14.16
CA ALA A 147 -6.50 -40.57 -15.25
C ALA A 147 -6.98 -39.10 -15.21
N LEU A 148 -8.25 -38.88 -14.86
CA LEU A 148 -8.80 -37.53 -14.67
C LEU A 148 -8.16 -36.83 -13.45
N ALA A 149 -7.95 -37.55 -12.35
CA ALA A 149 -7.29 -37.02 -11.16
C ALA A 149 -5.84 -36.61 -11.44
N ASP A 150 -5.09 -37.41 -12.21
CA ASP A 150 -3.71 -37.11 -12.61
C ASP A 150 -3.63 -35.90 -13.56
N THR A 151 -4.59 -35.79 -14.49
CA THR A 151 -4.71 -34.64 -15.39
C THR A 151 -5.02 -33.36 -14.59
N SER A 152 -5.98 -33.43 -13.67
CA SER A 152 -6.31 -32.31 -12.77
C SER A 152 -5.13 -31.90 -11.88
N ARG A 153 -4.38 -32.87 -11.35
CA ARG A 153 -3.15 -32.61 -10.60
C ARG A 153 -2.13 -31.87 -11.45
N THR A 154 -1.89 -32.32 -12.69
CA THR A 154 -0.94 -31.68 -13.62
C THR A 154 -1.36 -30.25 -13.95
N GLN A 155 -2.65 -30.02 -14.22
CA GLN A 155 -3.20 -28.70 -14.47
C GLN A 155 -3.11 -27.77 -13.26
N SER A 156 -3.30 -28.29 -12.05
CA SER A 156 -3.12 -27.50 -10.81
C SER A 156 -1.67 -27.07 -10.61
N ILE A 157 -0.71 -27.96 -10.92
CA ILE A 157 0.72 -27.66 -10.86
C ILE A 157 1.11 -26.61 -11.91
N SER A 158 0.62 -26.73 -13.15
CA SER A 158 0.91 -25.74 -14.19
C SER A 158 0.31 -24.37 -13.85
N THR A 159 -0.92 -24.34 -13.33
CA THR A 159 -1.58 -23.09 -12.89
C THR A 159 -0.81 -22.42 -11.76
N ARG A 160 -0.31 -23.20 -10.80
CA ARG A 160 0.55 -22.69 -9.73
C ARG A 160 1.84 -22.09 -10.27
N LYS A 161 2.54 -22.76 -11.20
CA LYS A 161 3.76 -22.23 -11.82
C LYS A 161 3.50 -20.94 -12.61
N ILE A 162 2.36 -20.83 -13.29
CA ILE A 162 1.96 -19.59 -13.98
C ILE A 162 1.72 -18.47 -12.97
N ALA A 163 1.06 -18.77 -11.83
CA ALA A 163 0.85 -17.79 -10.78
C ALA A 163 2.18 -17.30 -10.17
N GLU A 164 3.12 -18.21 -9.88
CA GLU A 164 4.48 -17.87 -9.40
C GLU A 164 5.26 -17.04 -10.44
N SER A 165 5.20 -17.41 -11.73
CA SER A 165 5.83 -16.61 -12.80
C SER A 165 5.22 -15.21 -12.93
N ASN A 166 3.91 -15.06 -12.71
CA ASN A 166 3.25 -13.77 -12.77
C ASN A 166 3.64 -12.88 -11.57
N THR A 167 3.86 -13.45 -10.38
CA THR A 167 4.37 -12.68 -9.24
C THR A 167 5.78 -12.15 -9.50
N ASP A 168 6.65 -12.98 -10.08
CA ASP A 168 8.01 -12.57 -10.42
C ASP A 168 8.02 -11.45 -11.48
N GLN A 169 7.16 -11.56 -12.50
CA GLN A 169 6.98 -10.51 -13.52
C GLN A 169 6.50 -9.20 -12.90
N LEU A 170 5.57 -9.24 -11.95
CA LEU A 170 5.08 -8.04 -11.27
C LEU A 170 6.19 -7.34 -10.49
N ASP A 171 7.09 -8.08 -9.84
CA ASP A 171 8.20 -7.48 -9.09
C ASP A 171 9.27 -6.91 -10.02
N ILE A 172 9.56 -7.57 -11.15
CA ILE A 172 10.41 -7.00 -12.20
C ILE A 172 9.82 -5.70 -12.74
N MET A 173 8.50 -5.66 -13.00
CA MET A 173 7.83 -4.46 -13.49
C MET A 173 7.88 -3.31 -12.47
N LYS A 174 7.73 -3.60 -11.17
CA LYS A 174 7.89 -2.58 -10.12
C LYS A 174 9.29 -1.98 -10.13
N ASN A 175 10.32 -2.83 -10.18
CA ASN A 175 11.72 -2.38 -10.23
C ASN A 175 11.99 -1.56 -11.49
N GLN A 176 11.43 -1.97 -12.65
CA GLN A 176 11.56 -1.19 -13.89
C GLN A 176 10.86 0.18 -13.81
N LEU A 177 9.70 0.25 -13.17
CA LEU A 177 8.99 1.51 -12.95
C LEU A 177 9.76 2.42 -11.99
N GLU A 178 10.38 1.87 -10.95
CA GLU A 178 11.23 2.60 -10.02
C GLU A 178 12.47 3.17 -10.72
N LEU A 179 13.19 2.35 -11.49
CA LEU A 179 14.33 2.80 -12.30
C LEU A 179 13.93 3.86 -13.33
N SER A 180 12.79 3.68 -13.98
CA SER A 180 12.27 4.67 -14.94
C SER A 180 11.94 5.99 -14.25
N ARG A 181 11.37 5.94 -13.04
CA ARG A 181 11.10 7.12 -12.23
C ARG A 181 12.39 7.83 -11.83
N GLU A 182 13.39 7.10 -11.34
CA GLU A 182 14.69 7.67 -10.96
C GLU A 182 15.40 8.31 -12.14
N ALA A 183 15.40 7.65 -13.30
CA ALA A 183 15.98 8.19 -14.53
C ALA A 183 15.27 9.47 -14.98
N LEU A 184 13.94 9.50 -14.94
CA LEU A 184 13.16 10.70 -15.27
C LEU A 184 13.44 11.85 -14.30
N ILE A 185 13.51 11.57 -13.00
CA ILE A 185 13.88 12.57 -12.00
C ILE A 185 15.29 13.09 -12.27
N GLY A 186 16.27 12.20 -12.52
CA GLY A 186 17.65 12.58 -12.78
C GLY A 186 17.81 13.54 -13.96
N VAL A 187 17.03 13.36 -15.04
CA VAL A 187 17.08 14.23 -16.23
C VAL A 187 16.26 15.51 -16.07
N GLN A 188 15.19 15.48 -15.28
CA GLN A 188 14.26 16.61 -15.14
C GLN A 188 14.48 17.41 -13.85
N ARG A 189 15.45 17.07 -13.02
CA ARG A 189 15.68 17.72 -11.73
C ARG A 189 16.03 19.21 -11.85
N ALA A 190 15.91 19.92 -10.75
CA ALA A 190 16.44 21.26 -10.64
C ALA A 190 17.97 21.17 -10.55
N VAL A 191 18.67 22.16 -11.11
CA VAL A 191 20.13 22.28 -11.00
C VAL A 191 20.41 23.74 -10.73
N VAL A 192 20.80 24.07 -9.51
CA VAL A 192 21.05 25.46 -9.11
C VAL A 192 22.54 25.76 -9.26
N THR A 193 22.85 26.73 -10.11
CA THR A 193 24.20 27.25 -10.32
C THR A 193 24.28 28.68 -9.80
N THR A 194 25.49 29.18 -9.56
CA THR A 194 25.71 30.58 -9.20
C THR A 194 25.98 31.43 -10.43
N GLY A 195 25.44 32.64 -10.41
CA GLY A 195 25.62 33.68 -11.41
C GLY A 195 26.51 34.81 -10.90
N SER A 196 26.60 35.87 -11.70
CA SER A 196 27.36 37.09 -11.40
C SER A 196 26.88 37.78 -10.13
N LEU A 197 27.79 38.42 -9.39
CA LEU A 197 27.44 39.37 -8.34
C LEU A 197 26.63 40.54 -8.91
N LYS A 198 25.48 40.86 -8.30
CA LYS A 198 24.70 42.07 -8.58
C LYS A 198 24.99 43.11 -7.51
N ILE A 199 25.12 44.37 -7.92
CA ILE A 199 25.41 45.48 -7.02
C ILE A 199 24.21 46.42 -6.96
N VAL A 200 23.85 46.84 -5.76
CA VAL A 200 22.93 47.95 -5.51
C VAL A 200 23.65 49.00 -4.67
N ARG A 201 23.67 50.25 -5.16
CA ARG A 201 24.25 51.38 -4.41
C ARG A 201 23.27 51.78 -3.31
N LYS A 202 23.75 51.92 -2.07
CA LYS A 202 22.94 52.38 -0.95
C LYS A 202 23.34 53.82 -0.59
N PRO A 203 22.51 54.82 -0.91
CA PRO A 203 22.78 56.19 -0.52
C PRO A 203 22.62 56.36 0.99
N GLY A 204 23.49 57.17 1.58
CA GLY A 204 23.38 57.70 2.93
C GLY A 204 22.38 58.85 3.04
N ILE A 205 22.30 59.43 4.23
CA ILE A 205 21.41 60.56 4.53
C ILE A 205 21.80 61.80 3.71
N ASP A 206 23.09 61.98 3.41
CA ASP A 206 23.61 63.11 2.64
C ASP A 206 23.53 62.90 1.10
N GLY A 207 22.92 61.79 0.66
CA GLY A 207 22.81 61.42 -0.75
C GLY A 207 24.09 60.86 -1.36
N LYS A 208 25.20 60.77 -0.61
CA LYS A 208 26.41 60.07 -1.08
C LYS A 208 26.27 58.58 -0.87
N ILE A 209 26.98 57.79 -1.67
CA ILE A 209 26.98 56.34 -1.52
C ILE A 209 27.80 55.97 -0.28
N GLU A 210 27.14 55.39 0.74
CA GLU A 210 27.78 54.95 1.99
C GLU A 210 28.24 53.49 1.92
N SER A 211 27.48 52.65 1.20
CA SER A 211 27.80 51.24 1.02
C SER A 211 27.30 50.71 -0.31
N LEU A 212 27.88 49.58 -0.73
CA LEU A 212 27.39 48.77 -1.82
C LEU A 212 26.78 47.49 -1.25
N LYS A 213 25.58 47.16 -1.72
CA LYS A 213 24.91 45.92 -1.38
C LYS A 213 25.10 44.90 -2.50
N PHE A 214 25.74 43.79 -2.19
CA PHE A 214 26.04 42.72 -3.13
C PHE A 214 25.03 41.59 -2.98
N TYR A 215 24.51 41.12 -4.11
CA TYR A 215 23.63 39.96 -4.19
C TYR A 215 24.28 38.90 -5.05
N VAL A 216 24.19 37.65 -4.63
CA VAL A 216 24.59 36.51 -5.44
C VAL A 216 23.37 36.01 -6.18
N GLY A 217 23.48 35.94 -7.51
CA GLY A 217 22.47 35.31 -8.33
C GLY A 217 22.58 33.79 -8.22
N PHE A 218 21.47 33.11 -7.94
CA PHE A 218 21.35 31.67 -8.07
C PHE A 218 20.40 31.38 -9.21
N ARG A 219 20.89 30.70 -10.25
CA ARG A 219 20.10 30.35 -11.43
C ARG A 219 19.76 28.87 -11.39
N ASN A 220 18.48 28.55 -11.53
CA ASN A 220 18.07 27.17 -11.74
C ASN A 220 18.17 26.83 -13.22
N ASP A 221 19.21 26.11 -13.62
CA ASP A 221 19.44 25.62 -14.98
C ASP A 221 18.69 24.32 -15.30
N GLY A 222 18.06 23.71 -14.29
CA GLY A 222 17.25 22.51 -14.46
C GLY A 222 15.90 22.74 -15.14
N ASN A 223 15.27 21.64 -15.55
CA ASN A 223 14.00 21.65 -16.29
C ASN A 223 12.76 21.74 -15.39
N THR A 224 12.95 21.65 -14.07
CA THR A 224 11.87 21.80 -13.08
C THR A 224 12.23 22.84 -12.04
N ALA A 225 11.21 23.32 -11.33
CA ALA A 225 11.44 24.24 -10.23
C ALA A 225 12.09 23.54 -9.03
N THR A 226 12.81 24.33 -8.24
CA THR A 226 13.31 23.91 -6.93
C THR A 226 12.43 24.45 -5.81
N LYS A 227 12.32 23.69 -4.71
CA LYS A 227 11.64 24.07 -3.48
C LYS A 227 12.63 24.06 -2.31
N ASN A 228 12.26 24.76 -1.24
CA ASN A 228 13.06 24.86 -0.03
C ASN A 228 14.49 25.39 -0.29
N LEU A 229 14.66 26.22 -1.32
CA LEU A 229 15.94 26.84 -1.62
C LEU A 229 16.30 27.80 -0.48
N ARG A 230 17.42 27.57 0.19
CA ARG A 230 17.93 28.43 1.25
C ARG A 230 19.38 28.71 0.98
N PHE A 231 19.83 29.92 1.24
CA PHE A 231 21.20 30.34 0.97
C PHE A 231 21.85 30.96 2.22
N SER A 232 23.11 30.64 2.44
CA SER A 232 24.01 31.37 3.32
C SER A 232 24.97 32.18 2.45
N HIS A 233 25.25 33.42 2.86
CA HIS A 233 26.13 34.33 2.15
C HIS A 233 26.98 35.05 3.17
N HIS A 234 28.28 35.11 2.90
CA HIS A 234 29.27 35.71 3.76
C HIS A 234 30.30 36.44 2.91
N TRP A 235 31.00 37.39 3.54
CA TRP A 235 32.09 38.09 2.91
C TRP A 235 33.18 38.46 3.91
N GLN A 236 34.39 38.68 3.40
CA GLN A 236 35.55 39.08 4.19
C GLN A 236 36.52 39.89 3.33
N VAL A 237 37.21 40.84 3.97
CA VAL A 237 38.33 41.56 3.37
C VAL A 237 39.61 40.75 3.55
N ILE A 238 40.32 40.51 2.46
CA ILE A 238 41.64 39.85 2.45
C ILE A 238 42.67 40.78 1.81
N ASN A 239 43.96 40.57 2.11
CA ASN A 239 45.03 41.41 1.57
C ASN A 239 45.69 40.80 0.33
N SER A 240 45.56 39.49 0.11
CA SER A 240 46.10 38.79 -1.06
C SER A 240 45.14 37.69 -1.52
N PRO A 241 44.94 37.50 -2.84
CA PRO A 241 44.19 36.39 -3.41
C PRO A 241 44.59 34.99 -2.93
N SER A 242 45.88 34.83 -2.60
CA SER A 242 46.48 33.55 -2.22
C SER A 242 46.31 33.24 -0.74
N GLU A 243 45.75 34.18 0.04
CA GLU A 243 45.45 33.97 1.45
C GLU A 243 44.45 32.83 1.55
N ARG A 244 44.83 31.73 2.23
CA ARG A 244 43.91 30.61 2.48
C ARG A 244 42.98 31.01 3.61
N PHE A 245 41.71 30.70 3.43
CA PHE A 245 40.67 30.96 4.40
C PHE A 245 39.74 29.74 4.42
N ASP A 246 39.50 29.20 5.61
CA ASP A 246 38.70 27.99 5.80
C ASP A 246 37.22 28.38 5.75
N LEU A 247 36.65 28.19 4.58
CA LEU A 247 35.45 28.91 4.14
C LEU A 247 34.12 28.29 4.56
N ILE A 248 34.05 26.96 4.61
CA ILE A 248 32.76 26.27 4.43
C ILE A 248 32.48 25.15 5.44
N ASP A 249 33.49 24.57 6.07
CA ASP A 249 33.27 23.42 6.96
C ASP A 249 32.49 23.77 8.24
N THR A 250 32.38 25.06 8.58
CA THR A 250 31.64 25.54 9.75
C THR A 250 30.42 26.37 9.43
N LEU A 251 30.01 26.49 8.14
CA LEU A 251 28.83 27.29 7.84
C LEU A 251 27.60 26.64 8.46
N PRO A 252 26.86 27.35 9.34
CA PRO A 252 25.59 26.86 9.81
C PRO A 252 24.68 26.68 8.60
N ARG A 253 23.72 25.76 8.74
CA ARG A 253 22.69 25.56 7.72
C ARG A 253 22.07 26.93 7.38
N PRO A 254 21.84 27.24 6.10
CA PRO A 254 21.21 28.48 5.70
C PRO A 254 19.94 28.81 6.50
N ASP A 255 19.98 29.89 7.27
CA ASP A 255 18.85 30.39 8.07
C ASP A 255 17.87 31.25 7.26
N SER A 256 18.16 31.48 5.97
CA SER A 256 17.27 32.24 5.09
C SER A 256 15.89 31.56 5.01
N PRO A 257 14.79 32.33 4.90
CA PRO A 257 13.49 31.77 4.57
C PRO A 257 13.56 30.88 3.32
N PRO A 258 12.77 29.79 3.26
CA PRO A 258 12.76 28.94 2.08
C PRO A 258 12.22 29.73 0.89
N ALA A 259 12.97 29.68 -0.20
CA ALA A 259 12.62 30.28 -1.47
C ALA A 259 12.26 29.21 -2.50
N PHE A 260 11.70 29.67 -3.61
CA PHE A 260 11.32 28.87 -4.77
C PHE A 260 11.93 29.51 -6.01
N ALA A 261 12.62 28.72 -6.83
CA ALA A 261 13.14 29.17 -8.11
C ALA A 261 12.59 28.29 -9.23
N SER A 262 11.81 28.91 -10.13
CA SER A 262 11.29 28.27 -11.33
C SER A 262 12.43 27.81 -12.25
N ALA A 263 12.12 26.85 -13.15
CA ALA A 263 13.06 26.43 -14.19
C ALA A 263 13.57 27.63 -15.01
N HIS A 264 14.88 27.67 -15.25
CA HIS A 264 15.60 28.71 -16.01
C HIS A 264 15.41 30.13 -15.47
N LYS A 265 15.16 30.28 -14.16
CA LYS A 265 15.07 31.60 -13.51
C LYS A 265 16.19 31.81 -12.51
N GLU A 266 16.60 33.06 -12.43
CA GLU A 266 17.55 33.55 -11.43
C GLU A 266 16.76 34.09 -10.22
N ILE A 267 17.25 33.77 -9.02
CA ILE A 267 16.82 34.36 -7.75
C ILE A 267 18.04 34.97 -7.07
N LEU A 268 17.85 36.10 -6.41
CA LEU A 268 18.91 36.79 -5.69
C LEU A 268 18.98 36.31 -4.24
N SER A 269 20.19 36.23 -3.70
CA SER A 269 20.42 36.00 -2.28
C SER A 269 19.88 37.13 -1.40
N ILE A 270 20.01 37.00 -0.08
CA ILE A 270 20.02 38.18 0.79
C ILE A 270 21.29 38.96 0.46
N GLY A 271 21.15 40.27 0.30
CA GLY A 271 22.29 41.11 -0.07
C GLY A 271 23.13 41.49 1.14
N GLU A 272 24.44 41.44 0.98
CA GLU A 272 25.42 41.84 2.00
C GLU A 272 25.97 43.23 1.71
N GLU A 273 26.11 44.05 2.76
CA GLU A 273 26.57 45.42 2.63
C GLU A 273 28.07 45.53 2.90
N VAL A 274 28.80 46.13 1.95
CA VAL A 274 30.23 46.45 2.08
C VAL A 274 30.36 47.97 2.08
N ASP A 275 31.06 48.50 3.08
CA ASP A 275 31.24 49.93 3.25
C ASP A 275 32.10 50.53 2.11
N ILE A 276 31.82 51.80 1.78
CA ILE A 276 32.49 52.46 0.65
C ILE A 276 34.00 52.62 0.84
N ALA A 277 34.52 52.65 2.08
CA ALA A 277 35.94 52.75 2.33
C ALA A 277 36.67 51.44 1.99
N THR A 278 36.06 50.29 2.30
CA THR A 278 36.52 48.98 1.84
C THR A 278 36.50 48.88 0.32
N ILE A 279 35.42 49.34 -0.32
CA ILE A 279 35.33 49.38 -1.79
C ILE A 279 36.43 50.25 -2.40
N GLN A 280 36.74 51.41 -1.80
CA GLN A 280 37.83 52.26 -2.26
C GLN A 280 39.19 51.53 -2.18
N ARG A 281 39.43 50.71 -1.15
CA ARG A 281 40.63 49.88 -1.08
C ARG A 281 40.71 48.84 -2.19
N VAL A 282 39.57 48.27 -2.61
CA VAL A 282 39.53 47.35 -3.77
C VAL A 282 39.85 48.08 -5.06
N ILE A 283 39.26 49.27 -5.28
CA ILE A 283 39.55 50.14 -6.45
C ILE A 283 41.03 50.53 -6.49
N ASP A 284 41.63 50.83 -5.34
CA ASP A 284 43.05 51.16 -5.21
C ASP A 284 43.98 49.93 -5.29
N HIS A 285 43.43 48.72 -5.48
CA HIS A 285 44.17 47.45 -5.44
C HIS A 285 44.97 47.20 -4.14
N LYS A 286 44.44 47.69 -3.01
CA LYS A 286 45.02 47.54 -1.65
C LYS A 286 44.31 46.48 -0.79
N ALA A 287 43.24 45.90 -1.30
CA ALA A 287 42.46 44.85 -0.66
C ALA A 287 41.67 44.08 -1.70
N PHE A 288 41.19 42.90 -1.33
CA PHE A 288 40.18 42.15 -2.05
C PHE A 288 39.01 41.88 -1.11
N VAL A 289 37.83 41.72 -1.67
CA VAL A 289 36.66 41.23 -0.93
C VAL A 289 36.32 39.87 -1.48
N VAL A 290 36.32 38.85 -0.62
CA VAL A 290 35.82 37.54 -1.02
C VAL A 290 34.39 37.40 -0.58
N PHE A 291 33.57 36.90 -1.48
CA PHE A 291 32.21 36.46 -1.24
C PHE A 291 32.16 34.94 -1.32
N TRP A 292 31.49 34.30 -0.38
CA TRP A 292 31.27 32.87 -0.42
C TRP A 292 29.95 32.50 0.22
N GLY A 293 29.55 31.25 0.00
CA GLY A 293 28.40 30.69 0.66
C GLY A 293 27.93 29.41 0.03
N ARG A 294 26.71 29.04 0.40
CA ARG A 294 26.11 27.77 0.00
C ARG A 294 24.60 27.93 -0.18
N ALA A 295 24.04 27.25 -1.16
CA ALA A 295 22.61 27.06 -1.33
C ALA A 295 22.22 25.60 -1.09
N ASP A 296 21.29 25.39 -0.17
CA ASP A 296 20.61 24.11 0.05
C ASP A 296 19.26 24.12 -0.67
N TYR A 297 18.94 23.07 -1.41
CA TYR A 297 17.67 23.03 -2.14
C TYR A 297 17.14 21.61 -2.36
N SER A 298 15.91 21.47 -2.82
CA SER A 298 15.31 20.17 -3.13
C SER A 298 14.50 20.24 -4.41
N ASP A 299 14.47 19.14 -5.17
CA ASP A 299 13.62 19.07 -6.36
C ASP A 299 12.14 19.20 -6.00
N VAL A 300 11.33 19.66 -6.96
CA VAL A 300 9.87 19.68 -6.79
C VAL A 300 9.30 18.28 -6.54
N PHE A 301 9.94 17.23 -7.05
CA PHE A 301 9.51 15.84 -6.89
C PHE A 301 9.51 15.39 -5.42
N PRO A 302 8.55 14.55 -5.00
CA PRO A 302 8.51 14.04 -3.63
C PRO A 302 9.54 12.93 -3.41
N GLY A 303 10.19 12.95 -2.25
CA GLY A 303 11.16 11.92 -1.82
C GLY A 303 12.56 12.05 -2.41
N THR A 304 12.87 13.15 -3.11
CA THR A 304 14.22 13.41 -3.60
C THR A 304 15.13 13.91 -2.47
N ASN A 305 16.43 13.64 -2.62
CA ASN A 305 17.44 14.13 -1.69
C ASN A 305 17.61 15.65 -1.78
N SER A 306 18.14 16.24 -0.71
CA SER A 306 18.57 17.64 -0.74
C SER A 306 19.86 17.77 -1.55
N HIS A 307 19.94 18.83 -2.32
CA HIS A 307 21.10 19.22 -3.13
C HIS A 307 21.79 20.44 -2.54
N ILE A 308 23.04 20.65 -2.93
CA ILE A 308 23.93 21.68 -2.39
C ILE A 308 24.65 22.36 -3.55
N THR A 309 24.71 23.67 -3.54
CA THR A 309 25.58 24.44 -4.44
C THR A 309 26.47 25.34 -3.60
N GLU A 310 27.78 25.28 -3.80
CA GLU A 310 28.75 26.17 -3.15
C GLU A 310 29.29 27.17 -4.17
N TYR A 311 29.59 28.37 -3.71
CA TYR A 311 30.34 29.34 -4.51
C TYR A 311 31.35 30.09 -3.65
N CYS A 312 32.39 30.57 -4.33
CA CYS A 312 33.39 31.47 -3.80
C CYS A 312 33.92 32.34 -4.93
N ALA A 313 33.81 33.66 -4.76
CA ALA A 313 34.19 34.66 -5.75
C ALA A 313 35.02 35.78 -5.10
N ILE A 314 36.13 36.14 -5.73
CA ILE A 314 37.03 37.21 -5.27
C ILE A 314 36.76 38.45 -6.11
N LEU A 315 36.26 39.52 -5.47
CA LEU A 315 36.05 40.81 -6.10
C LEU A 315 37.41 41.50 -6.33
N THR A 316 37.73 41.75 -7.59
CA THR A 316 39.01 42.38 -8.01
C THR A 316 38.89 43.84 -8.39
N GLY A 317 37.67 44.33 -8.63
CA GLY A 317 37.45 45.66 -9.14
C GLY A 317 36.06 45.86 -9.73
N PHE A 318 35.93 46.90 -10.55
CA PHE A 318 34.68 47.31 -11.16
C PHE A 318 34.92 47.78 -12.59
N GLU A 319 33.97 47.48 -13.47
CA GLU A 319 33.89 48.00 -14.83
C GLU A 319 32.72 48.97 -14.98
N GLY A 320 32.84 49.89 -15.93
CA GLY A 320 31.84 50.91 -16.21
C GLY A 320 32.01 52.16 -15.34
N GLU A 321 30.91 52.66 -14.81
CA GLU A 321 30.97 53.83 -13.92
C GLU A 321 31.41 53.43 -12.52
N MET A 322 32.25 54.26 -11.89
CA MET A 322 32.73 53.98 -10.54
C MET A 322 31.56 53.89 -9.57
N PRO A 323 31.53 52.88 -8.68
CA PRO A 323 30.43 52.70 -7.73
C PRO A 323 30.29 53.88 -6.75
N THR A 324 31.32 54.70 -6.63
CA THR A 324 31.38 55.90 -5.79
C THR A 324 30.77 57.13 -6.45
N THR A 325 30.43 57.11 -7.75
CA THR A 325 29.85 58.29 -8.43
C THR A 325 28.41 58.51 -7.96
N PRO A 326 28.09 59.67 -7.34
CA PRO A 326 26.73 59.97 -6.91
C PRO A 326 25.78 60.12 -8.11
N ASN A 327 24.52 59.69 -7.95
CA ASN A 327 23.43 59.89 -8.92
C ASN A 327 23.70 59.33 -10.34
N SER A 328 24.58 58.34 -10.45
CA SER A 328 24.76 57.62 -11.70
C SER A 328 23.62 56.63 -11.93
N ASP A 329 22.96 56.73 -13.08
CA ASP A 329 22.04 55.71 -13.59
C ASP A 329 22.75 54.64 -14.44
N LYS A 330 24.05 54.79 -14.69
CA LYS A 330 24.80 53.82 -15.48
C LYS A 330 25.10 52.58 -14.63
N PRO A 331 25.03 51.38 -15.24
CA PRO A 331 25.38 50.15 -14.54
C PRO A 331 26.87 50.15 -14.16
N THR A 332 27.14 49.76 -12.91
CA THR A 332 28.47 49.31 -12.48
C THR A 332 28.44 47.79 -12.47
N THR A 333 29.44 47.17 -13.08
CA THR A 333 29.61 45.72 -13.07
C THR A 333 30.77 45.37 -12.13
N ALA A 334 30.55 44.44 -11.19
CA ALA A 334 31.64 43.84 -10.43
C ALA A 334 32.52 43.03 -11.37
N THR A 335 33.84 43.15 -11.23
CA THR A 335 34.76 42.17 -11.79
C THR A 335 35.19 41.23 -10.68
N ASP A 336 35.00 39.94 -10.91
CA ASP A 336 35.33 38.88 -9.98
C ASP A 336 35.89 37.66 -10.72
N TYR A 337 36.55 36.78 -9.98
CA TYR A 337 36.88 35.44 -10.45
C TYR A 337 36.60 34.41 -9.35
N ASN A 338 36.34 33.18 -9.79
CA ASN A 338 36.04 32.06 -8.91
C ASN A 338 37.29 31.64 -8.13
N CYS A 339 37.13 31.40 -6.83
CA CYS A 339 38.16 30.74 -6.03
C CYS A 339 38.48 29.34 -6.57
N GLU A 340 39.69 28.85 -6.31
CA GLU A 340 40.12 27.50 -6.74
C GLU A 340 39.25 26.39 -6.14
N THR A 341 38.71 26.63 -4.94
CA THR A 341 37.84 25.70 -4.22
C THR A 341 36.45 26.30 -4.01
N HIS A 342 35.49 25.45 -3.63
CA HIS A 342 34.14 25.86 -3.26
C HIS A 342 33.30 26.49 -4.37
N ASN A 343 33.49 26.04 -5.61
CA ASN A 343 32.63 26.36 -6.75
C ASN A 343 32.12 25.06 -7.37
N CYS A 344 31.09 24.46 -6.76
CA CYS A 344 30.56 23.15 -7.12
C CYS A 344 29.03 23.13 -7.01
N TYR A 345 28.40 22.14 -7.63
CA TYR A 345 26.96 21.89 -7.50
C TYR A 345 26.68 20.39 -7.32
N ASP A 346 25.63 20.09 -6.58
CA ASP A 346 25.11 18.74 -6.31
C ASP A 346 26.19 17.76 -5.84
N ASP A 347 26.39 16.68 -6.60
CA ASP A 347 27.28 15.59 -6.28
C ASP A 347 28.76 16.00 -6.43
N ASP A 348 29.07 17.04 -7.20
CA ASP A 348 30.44 17.58 -7.34
C ASP A 348 30.93 18.21 -6.03
N CYS A 349 30.01 18.60 -5.13
CA CYS A 349 30.38 19.12 -3.81
C CYS A 349 30.76 18.05 -2.79
N LYS A 350 30.50 16.76 -3.06
CA LYS A 350 30.79 15.66 -2.13
C LYS A 350 32.23 15.15 -2.21
N VAL A 351 32.97 15.54 -3.25
CA VAL A 351 34.32 15.08 -3.55
C VAL A 351 35.32 16.14 -3.11
N LYS A 352 35.67 16.19 -1.82
CA LYS A 352 36.78 17.02 -1.33
C LYS A 352 37.63 16.29 -0.31
#